data_AF-A0A509A6Q4-F1
#
_entry.id   AF-A0A509A6Q4-F1
#
_cell.length_a   1.000
_cell.length_b   1.000
_cell.length_c   1.000
_cell.angle_alpha   90.00
_cell.angle_beta   90.00
_cell.angle_gamma   90.00
#
_symmetry.space_group_name_H-M   'P 1'
#
loop_
_entity.id
_entity.type
_entity.pdbx_description
1 polymer ?
#
loop_
_entity_poly.entity_id
_entity_poly.type
_entity_poly.pdbx_seq_one_letter_code
_entity_poly.pdbx_strand_id
1 'polypeptide(L)'
;MKAIAILAIVMFALLITAVSGLAWQSHKREQAEKSLTSTREELKQTGDVLAEVRALRHDVNQVEAGLKKLNQQRTATGEHRRENIKTALVGNGCAVAPVPVAGADSLYQRAEEVSAADYSGALTRKPDGKN
;
A
#
# COMPACT_ATOMS: atom_id res chain seq x y z
N MET A 1 -68.53 -54.81 -4.82
CA MET A 1 -67.09 -54.84 -4.46
C MET A 1 -66.20 -54.13 -5.48
N LYS A 2 -66.32 -54.38 -6.79
CA LYS A 2 -65.46 -53.74 -7.83
C LYS A 2 -65.51 -52.20 -7.86
N ALA A 3 -66.69 -51.58 -7.70
CA ALA A 3 -66.82 -50.11 -7.74
C ALA A 3 -66.15 -49.39 -6.56
N ILE A 4 -66.19 -50.00 -5.37
CA ILE A 4 -65.54 -49.47 -4.16
C ILE A 4 -64.01 -49.51 -4.31
N ALA A 5 -63.49 -50.58 -4.92
CA ALA A 5 -62.06 -50.71 -5.23
C ALA A 5 -61.58 -49.64 -6.22
N ILE A 6 -62.38 -49.34 -7.25
CA ILE A 6 -62.05 -48.30 -8.24
C ILE A 6 -62.04 -46.91 -7.59
N LEU A 7 -63.03 -46.60 -6.75
CA LEU A 7 -63.08 -45.33 -6.01
C LEU A 7 -61.89 -45.16 -5.07
N ALA A 8 -61.50 -46.22 -4.36
CA ALA A 8 -60.33 -46.20 -3.48
C ALA A 8 -59.04 -45.90 -4.25
N ILE A 9 -58.86 -46.49 -5.44
CA ILE A 9 -57.68 -46.26 -6.30
C ILE A 9 -57.63 -44.81 -6.78
N VAL A 10 -58.76 -44.24 -7.22
CA VAL A 10 -58.83 -42.84 -7.68
C VAL A 10 -58.51 -41.86 -6.55
N MET A 11 -59.05 -42.10 -5.35
CA MET A 11 -58.73 -41.29 -4.17
C MET A 11 -57.25 -41.36 -3.80
N PHE A 12 -56.64 -42.55 -3.88
CA PHE A 12 -55.21 -42.72 -3.61
C PHE A 12 -54.34 -41.99 -4.63
N ALA A 13 -54.70 -42.06 -5.92
CA ALA A 13 -53.99 -41.36 -6.98
C ALA A 13 -54.02 -39.83 -6.79
N LEU A 14 -55.19 -39.27 -6.43
CA LEU A 14 -55.32 -37.84 -6.16
C LEU A 14 -54.47 -37.39 -4.97
N LEU A 15 -54.45 -38.18 -3.88
CA LEU A 15 -53.62 -37.88 -2.71
C LEU A 15 -52.12 -37.87 -3.04
N ILE A 16 -51.64 -38.84 -3.84
CA ILE A 16 -50.23 -38.89 -4.25
C ILE A 16 -49.87 -37.64 -5.06
N THR A 17 -50.68 -37.26 -6.04
CA THR A 17 -50.40 -36.07 -6.87
C THR A 17 -50.37 -34.77 -6.07
N ALA A 18 -51.26 -34.62 -5.08
CA ALA A 18 -51.27 -33.46 -4.20
C ALA A 18 -50.02 -33.40 -3.31
N VAL A 19 -49.63 -34.52 -2.69
CA VAL A 19 -48.45 -34.58 -1.80
C VAL A 19 -47.15 -34.38 -2.58
N SER A 20 -47.03 -34.98 -3.77
CA SER A 20 -45.86 -34.80 -4.64
C SER A 20 -45.72 -33.35 -5.12
N GLY A 21 -46.84 -32.66 -5.43
CA GLY A 21 -46.85 -31.26 -5.82
C GLY A 21 -46.39 -30.32 -4.68
N LEU A 22 -46.87 -30.56 -3.45
CA LEU A 22 -46.47 -29.79 -2.27
C LEU A 22 -44.98 -29.99 -1.94
N ALA A 23 -44.48 -31.23 -2.01
CA ALA A 23 -43.08 -31.54 -1.77
C ALA A 23 -42.15 -30.91 -2.82
N TRP A 24 -42.59 -30.82 -4.08
CA TRP A 24 -41.84 -30.13 -5.12
C TRP A 24 -41.80 -28.61 -4.91
N GLN A 25 -42.93 -28.02 -4.49
CA GLN A 25 -43.04 -26.59 -4.22
C GLN A 25 -42.20 -26.16 -3.01
N SER A 26 -42.18 -26.96 -1.94
CA SER A 26 -41.34 -26.68 -0.77
C SER A 26 -39.85 -26.76 -1.13
N HIS A 27 -39.44 -27.78 -1.89
CA HIS A 27 -38.04 -27.93 -2.31
C HIS A 27 -37.57 -26.80 -3.23
N LYS A 28 -38.44 -26.29 -4.12
CA LYS A 28 -38.15 -25.12 -4.94
C LYS A 28 -38.00 -23.84 -4.11
N ARG A 29 -38.83 -23.66 -3.08
CA ARG A 29 -38.73 -22.52 -2.15
C ARG A 29 -37.45 -22.58 -1.32
N GLU A 30 -37.10 -23.75 -0.79
CA GLU A 30 -35.89 -23.93 0.01
C GLU A 30 -34.61 -23.69 -0.82
N GLN A 31 -34.59 -24.11 -2.09
CA GLN A 31 -33.50 -23.78 -3.01
C GLN A 31 -33.42 -22.27 -3.32
N ALA A 32 -34.56 -21.62 -3.52
CA ALA A 32 -34.60 -20.18 -3.75
C ALA A 32 -34.09 -19.41 -2.51
N GLU A 33 -34.52 -19.80 -1.31
CA GLU A 33 -34.05 -19.20 -0.07
C GLU A 33 -32.55 -19.41 0.14
N LYS A 34 -32.03 -20.63 -0.08
CA LYS A 34 -30.58 -20.92 -0.02
C LYS A 34 -29.78 -20.08 -1.01
N SER A 35 -30.30 -19.90 -2.23
CA SER A 35 -29.64 -19.06 -3.24
C SER A 35 -29.61 -17.60 -2.81
N LEU A 36 -30.70 -17.08 -2.25
CA LEU A 36 -30.78 -15.69 -1.77
C LEU A 36 -29.86 -15.46 -0.56
N THR A 37 -29.77 -16.41 0.37
CA THR A 37 -28.85 -16.31 1.51
C THR A 37 -27.40 -16.33 1.04
N SER A 38 -27.05 -17.23 0.10
CA SER A 38 -25.69 -17.29 -0.46
C SER A 38 -25.32 -16.00 -1.19
N THR A 39 -26.20 -15.46 -2.04
CA THR A 39 -25.95 -14.19 -2.73
C THR A 39 -25.82 -13.02 -1.75
N ARG A 40 -26.58 -13.03 -0.65
CA ARG A 40 -26.48 -12.01 0.40
C ARG A 40 -25.16 -12.08 1.15
N GLU A 41 -24.65 -13.28 1.42
CA GLU A 41 -23.33 -13.49 2.03
C GLU A 41 -22.20 -13.02 1.12
N GLU A 42 -22.25 -13.34 -0.18
CA GLU A 42 -21.28 -12.86 -1.18
C GLU A 42 -21.30 -11.32 -1.30
N LEU A 43 -22.48 -10.71 -1.33
CA LEU A 43 -22.61 -9.24 -1.34
C LEU A 43 -22.02 -8.61 -0.09
N LYS A 44 -22.20 -9.24 1.08
CA LYS A 44 -21.64 -8.75 2.34
C LYS A 44 -20.12 -8.84 2.34
N GLN A 45 -19.55 -9.98 1.91
CA GLN A 45 -18.11 -10.14 1.75
C GLN A 45 -17.52 -9.10 0.78
N THR A 46 -18.20 -8.85 -0.35
CA THR A 46 -17.77 -7.84 -1.32
C THR A 46 -17.84 -6.43 -0.73
N GLY A 47 -18.88 -6.13 0.07
CA GLY A 47 -19.03 -4.86 0.78
C GLY A 47 -17.94 -4.62 1.81
N ASP A 48 -17.58 -5.66 2.58
CA ASP A 48 -16.51 -5.60 3.60
C ASP A 48 -15.14 -5.37 2.92
N VAL A 49 -14.82 -6.10 1.86
CA VAL A 49 -13.57 -5.89 1.08
C VAL A 49 -13.52 -4.47 0.48
N LEU A 50 -14.63 -3.96 -0.05
CA LEU A 50 -14.67 -2.60 -0.61
C LEU A 50 -14.51 -1.53 0.48
N ALA A 51 -15.00 -1.79 1.69
CA ALA A 51 -14.80 -0.91 2.85
C ALA A 51 -13.32 -0.91 3.28
N GLU A 52 -12.68 -2.08 3.35
CA GLU A 52 -11.26 -2.22 3.65
C GLU A 52 -10.37 -1.52 2.61
N VAL A 53 -10.66 -1.69 1.31
CA VAL A 53 -9.93 -1.00 0.25
C VAL A 53 -10.09 0.52 0.34
N ARG A 54 -11.28 1.00 0.71
CA ARG A 54 -11.52 2.44 0.91
C ARG A 54 -10.74 2.98 2.12
N ALA A 55 -10.67 2.22 3.22
CA ALA A 55 -9.86 2.56 4.38
C ALA A 55 -8.37 2.60 4.04
N LEU A 56 -7.88 1.57 3.35
CA LEU A 56 -6.47 1.51 2.91
C LEU A 56 -6.10 2.67 1.98
N ARG A 57 -7.01 3.07 1.07
CA ARG A 57 -6.80 4.24 0.21
C ARG A 57 -6.68 5.53 1.03
N HIS A 58 -7.50 5.66 2.07
CA HIS A 58 -7.44 6.82 2.96
C HIS A 58 -6.11 6.87 3.72
N ASP A 59 -5.65 5.74 4.24
CA ASP A 59 -4.37 5.63 4.95
C ASP A 59 -3.18 5.96 4.04
N VAL A 60 -3.17 5.44 2.80
CA VAL A 60 -2.13 5.77 1.81
C VAL A 60 -2.10 7.25 1.49
N ASN A 61 -3.27 7.89 1.28
CA ASN A 61 -3.34 9.32 1.05
C ASN A 61 -2.81 10.13 2.25
N GLN A 62 -3.07 9.68 3.48
CA GLN A 62 -2.57 10.33 4.69
C GLN A 62 -1.03 10.20 4.80
N VAL A 63 -0.48 9.02 4.50
CA VAL A 63 0.97 8.78 4.46
C VAL A 63 1.64 9.66 3.40
N GLU A 64 1.06 9.75 2.20
CA GLU A 64 1.58 10.60 1.12
C GLU A 64 1.59 12.08 1.53
N ALA A 65 0.49 12.57 2.11
CA ALA A 65 0.41 13.95 2.61
C ALA A 65 1.43 14.23 3.73
N GLY A 66 1.61 13.28 4.64
CA GLY A 66 2.63 13.34 5.69
C GLY A 66 4.06 13.40 5.12
N LEU A 67 4.34 12.56 4.11
CA LEU A 67 5.65 12.52 3.45
C LEU A 67 5.95 13.81 2.70
N LYS A 68 4.96 14.38 2.01
CA LYS A 68 5.09 15.68 1.33
C LYS A 68 5.40 16.80 2.32
N LYS A 69 4.68 16.84 3.45
CA LYS A 69 4.91 17.81 4.52
C LYS A 69 6.31 17.66 5.12
N LEU A 70 6.75 16.43 5.38
CA LEU A 70 8.09 16.15 5.91
C LEU A 70 9.18 16.59 4.93
N ASN A 71 9.00 16.35 3.63
CA ASN A 71 9.97 16.78 2.62
C ASN A 71 10.04 18.31 2.54
N GLN A 72 8.89 18.99 2.54
CA GLN A 72 8.85 20.46 2.57
C GLN A 72 9.56 21.02 3.82
N GLN A 73 9.29 20.43 4.99
CA GLN A 73 9.95 20.85 6.23
C GLN A 73 11.47 20.64 6.15
N ARG A 74 11.94 19.49 5.66
CA ARG A 74 13.37 19.21 5.51
C ARG A 74 14.05 20.23 4.60
N THR A 75 13.42 20.57 3.48
CA THR A 75 13.94 21.59 2.55
C THR A 75 14.00 22.95 3.22
N ALA A 76 12.93 23.38 3.90
CA ALA A 76 12.90 24.66 4.60
C ALA A 76 13.95 24.74 5.72
N THR A 77 14.09 23.69 6.53
CA THR A 77 15.13 23.61 7.58
C THR A 77 16.53 23.58 6.98
N GLY A 78 16.72 22.88 5.86
CA GLY A 78 17.98 22.84 5.13
C GLY A 78 18.39 24.22 4.61
N GLU A 79 17.43 24.94 4.01
CA GLU A 79 17.64 26.30 3.53
C GLU A 79 17.97 27.26 4.68
N HIS A 80 17.21 27.16 5.78
CA HIS A 80 17.47 27.96 6.97
C HIS A 80 18.87 27.70 7.54
N ARG A 81 19.32 26.44 7.56
CA ARG A 81 20.70 26.11 7.94
C ARG A 81 21.73 26.71 7.00
N ARG A 82 21.52 26.64 5.68
CA ARG A 82 22.44 27.20 4.67
C ARG A 82 22.58 28.72 4.86
N GLU A 83 21.47 29.43 5.01
CA GLU A 83 21.50 30.88 5.21
C GLU A 83 22.12 31.27 6.56
N ASN A 84 21.89 30.50 7.63
CA ASN A 84 22.54 30.74 8.91
C ASN A 84 24.06 30.56 8.82
N ILE A 85 24.53 29.48 8.18
CA ILE A 85 25.97 29.24 7.96
C ILE A 85 26.56 30.38 7.12
N LYS A 86 25.92 30.73 6.00
CA LYS A 86 26.35 31.83 5.15
C LYS A 86 26.50 33.12 5.94
N THR A 87 25.48 33.48 6.74
CA THR A 87 25.49 34.67 7.60
C THR A 87 26.63 34.64 8.61
N ALA A 88 26.85 33.50 9.28
CA ALA A 88 27.94 33.33 10.24
C ALA A 88 29.33 33.47 9.59
N LEU A 89 29.45 33.16 8.30
CA LEU A 89 30.71 33.24 7.55
C LEU A 89 30.99 34.63 6.93
N VAL A 90 30.00 35.53 6.84
CA VAL A 90 30.14 36.86 6.20
C VAL A 90 31.29 37.68 6.78
N GLY A 91 31.58 37.55 8.08
CA GLY A 91 32.67 38.26 8.76
C GLY A 91 34.00 37.51 8.83
N ASN A 92 34.08 36.26 8.36
CA ASN A 92 35.27 35.43 8.48
C ASN A 92 36.07 35.46 7.18
N GLY A 93 37.13 36.29 7.13
CA GLY A 93 37.96 36.47 5.94
C GLY A 93 38.55 35.18 5.36
N CYS A 94 38.82 34.17 6.19
CA CYS A 94 39.30 32.87 5.72
C CYS A 94 38.19 31.99 5.12
N ALA A 95 36.93 32.18 5.53
CA ALA A 95 35.80 31.38 5.06
C ALA A 95 35.19 31.89 3.74
N VAL A 96 35.28 33.20 3.48
CA VAL A 96 34.87 33.81 2.21
C VAL A 96 36.01 33.93 1.19
N ALA A 97 37.26 33.66 1.59
CA ALA A 97 38.37 33.59 0.67
C ALA A 97 38.15 32.45 -0.35
N PRO A 98 38.34 32.71 -1.66
CA PRO A 98 38.34 31.65 -2.65
C PRO A 98 39.42 30.61 -2.31
N VAL A 99 39.09 29.33 -2.44
CA VAL A 99 40.07 28.25 -2.30
C VAL A 99 41.17 28.48 -3.35
N PRO A 100 42.47 28.50 -2.95
CA PRO A 100 43.55 28.63 -3.91
C PRO A 100 43.50 27.53 -4.96
N VAL A 101 43.78 27.87 -6.22
CA VAL A 101 43.68 26.95 -7.38
C VAL A 101 44.45 25.65 -7.14
N ALA A 102 45.69 25.74 -6.63
CA ALA A 102 46.49 24.56 -6.30
C ALA A 102 45.83 23.65 -5.24
N GLY A 103 45.13 24.23 -4.27
CA GLY A 103 44.37 23.48 -3.28
C GLY A 103 43.16 22.79 -3.90
N ALA A 104 42.42 23.48 -4.76
CA ALA A 104 41.28 22.91 -5.49
C ALA A 104 41.73 21.75 -6.41
N ASP A 105 42.80 21.94 -7.18
CA ASP A 105 43.35 20.93 -8.08
C ASP A 105 43.81 19.68 -7.31
N SER A 106 44.46 19.86 -6.15
CA SER A 106 44.85 18.71 -5.31
C SER A 106 43.65 17.92 -4.77
N LEU A 107 42.53 18.59 -4.50
CA LEU A 107 41.29 17.94 -4.05
C LEU A 107 40.61 17.17 -5.19
N TYR A 108 40.58 17.74 -6.40
CA TYR A 108 40.08 17.04 -7.58
C TYR A 108 40.93 15.82 -7.91
N GLN A 109 42.26 15.96 -7.90
CA GLN A 109 43.17 14.84 -8.12
C GLN A 109 42.96 13.73 -7.08
N ARG A 110 42.78 14.09 -5.80
CA ARG A 110 42.49 13.11 -4.74
C ARG A 110 41.13 12.44 -4.92
N ALA A 111 40.12 13.16 -5.40
CA ALA A 111 38.81 12.59 -5.69
C ALA A 111 38.89 11.57 -6.83
N GLU A 112 39.65 11.88 -7.88
CA GLU A 112 39.92 10.93 -8.98
C GLU A 112 40.67 9.70 -8.48
N GLU A 113 41.74 9.86 -7.70
CA GLU A 113 42.49 8.75 -7.08
C GLU A 113 41.60 7.84 -6.22
N VAL A 114 40.71 8.43 -5.42
CA VAL A 114 39.78 7.68 -4.56
C VAL A 114 38.70 6.99 -5.40
N SER A 115 38.24 7.59 -6.49
CA SER A 115 37.22 7.00 -7.37
C SER A 115 37.76 5.88 -8.26
N ALA A 116 39.05 5.94 -8.63
CA ALA A 116 39.73 4.94 -9.45
C ALA A 116 40.24 3.75 -8.63
N ALA A 117 40.44 3.92 -7.33
CA ALA A 117 40.71 2.82 -6.42
C ALA A 117 39.38 2.14 -6.01
N ASP A 118 39.33 0.81 -6.06
CA ASP A 118 38.26 0.01 -5.43
C ASP A 118 38.30 0.23 -3.90
N TYR A 119 37.69 1.32 -3.44
CA TYR A 119 37.93 1.87 -2.13
C TYR A 119 37.11 1.13 -1.05
N SER A 120 37.76 0.18 -0.35
CA SER A 120 37.23 -0.48 0.84
C SER A 120 37.35 0.41 2.11
N GLY A 121 36.77 1.61 2.10
CA GLY A 121 36.43 2.41 3.29
C GLY A 121 37.52 2.86 4.29
N ALA A 122 38.75 2.34 4.24
CA ALA A 122 39.78 2.63 5.24
C ALA A 122 40.56 3.89 4.85
N LEU A 123 40.23 5.02 5.49
CA LEU A 123 40.96 6.28 5.40
C LEU A 123 42.39 6.13 5.95
N THR A 124 43.30 5.58 5.17
CA THR A 124 44.73 5.74 5.42
C THR A 124 45.10 7.17 5.04
N ARG A 125 45.21 8.03 6.07
CA ARG A 125 45.71 9.40 5.97
C ARG A 125 47.07 9.38 5.27
N LYS A 126 47.14 9.91 4.05
CA LYS A 126 48.43 10.27 3.43
C LYS A 126 48.98 11.44 4.24
N PRO A 127 50.20 11.36 4.81
CA PRO A 127 50.74 12.45 5.61
C PRO A 127 50.92 13.69 4.73
N ASP A 128 50.49 14.85 5.23
CA ASP A 128 50.78 16.13 4.60
C ASP A 128 52.30 16.30 4.59
N GLY A 129 52.86 16.39 3.38
CA GLY A 129 54.29 16.60 3.18
C GLY A 129 54.73 17.89 3.87
N LYS A 130 55.85 17.81 4.59
CA LYS A 130 56.53 18.93 5.26
C LYS A 130 56.59 20.17 4.37
N ASN A 131 56.03 21.28 4.86
CA ASN A 131 56.57 22.62 4.66
C ASN A 131 56.73 23.26 6.04
#